data_AF-A0AAD1KPN7-F1
#
_entry.id   AF-A0AAD1KPN7-F1
#
_cell.length_a   1.000
_cell.length_b   1.000
_cell.length_c   1.000
_cell.angle_alpha   90.00
_cell.angle_beta   90.00
_cell.angle_gamma   90.00
#
_symmetry.space_group_name_H-M   'P 1'
#
loop_
_entity.id
_entity.type
_entity.pdbx_description
1 polymer ?
#
loop_
_entity_poly.entity_id
_entity_poly.type
_entity_poly.pdbx_seq_one_letter_code
_entity_poly.pdbx_strand_id
1 'polypeptide(L)'
;MHALAVQTDDLVCAPDGLARKPNPQMNQILIKRHELDPTNVIAIGDRTIDVKAAHAAGIEGILLSREQYPGTDTVLEPAELLDCEEPMTLRHHWNSARAMSGSSNGPLPRPL
;
A
#
# COMPACT_ATOMS: atom_id res chain seq x y z
N MET A 1 10.85 15.68 16.92
CA MET A 1 9.79 14.77 17.39
C MET A 1 10.32 13.35 17.23
N HIS A 2 10.44 12.58 18.31
CA HIS A 2 10.77 11.16 18.22
C HIS A 2 9.46 10.37 18.14
N ALA A 3 8.92 10.20 16.94
CA ALA A 3 8.06 9.05 16.68
C ALA A 3 8.95 7.79 16.71
N LEU A 4 8.36 6.62 17.00
CA LEU A 4 9.01 5.30 17.11
C LEU A 4 10.22 5.18 16.16
N ALA A 5 11.30 4.50 16.58
CA ALA A 5 12.59 4.31 15.89
C ALA A 5 12.51 3.68 14.47
N VAL A 6 11.68 4.27 13.63
CA VAL A 6 11.33 3.93 12.27
C VAL A 6 11.97 5.01 11.42
N GLN A 7 12.91 4.59 10.59
CA GLN A 7 13.46 5.46 9.57
C GLN A 7 12.43 5.60 8.46
N THR A 8 12.13 6.83 8.08
CA THR A 8 11.22 7.16 6.98
C THR A 8 11.95 8.10 6.04
N ASP A 9 11.83 7.87 4.73
CA ASP A 9 12.49 8.68 3.71
C ASP A 9 11.79 10.03 3.48
N ASP A 10 10.47 10.10 3.69
CA ASP A 10 9.66 11.31 3.61
C ASP A 10 8.43 11.19 4.54
N LEU A 11 7.85 12.33 4.89
CA LEU A 11 6.65 12.44 5.71
C LEU A 11 5.76 13.56 5.17
N VAL A 12 4.49 13.23 4.93
CA VAL A 12 3.44 14.21 4.63
C VAL A 12 2.29 14.04 5.61
N CYS A 13 1.71 15.15 6.05
CA CYS A 13 0.61 15.17 7.00
C CYS A 13 -0.41 16.26 6.66
N ALA A 14 -1.63 16.14 7.19
CA ALA A 14 -2.67 17.14 7.00
C ALA A 14 -2.29 18.58 7.42
N PRO A 15 -1.50 18.82 8.50
CA PRO A 15 -1.05 20.16 8.88
C PRO A 15 -0.20 20.86 7.80
N ASP A 16 0.31 20.14 6.81
CA ASP A 16 1.08 20.70 5.68
C ASP A 16 0.17 21.38 4.63
N GLY A 17 -1.11 21.63 4.96
CA GLY A 17 -2.10 22.23 4.05
C GLY A 17 -2.73 21.24 3.08
N LEU A 18 -2.49 19.94 3.26
CA LEU A 18 -3.02 18.87 2.41
C LEU A 18 -4.42 18.45 2.86
N ALA A 19 -5.28 18.13 1.88
CA ALA A 19 -6.61 17.60 2.16
C ALA A 19 -6.51 16.28 2.94
N ARG A 20 -7.35 16.12 3.97
CA ARG A 20 -7.37 14.88 4.77
C ARG A 20 -7.91 13.69 3.96
N LYS A 21 -7.43 12.50 4.31
CA LYS A 21 -8.03 11.22 3.89
C LYS A 21 -9.55 11.26 4.15
N PRO A 22 -10.40 10.76 3.23
CA PRO A 22 -10.05 9.85 2.12
C PRO A 22 -9.55 10.53 0.84
N ASN A 23 -9.22 11.83 0.86
CA ASN A 23 -8.59 12.48 -0.29
C ASN A 23 -7.21 11.83 -0.61
N PRO A 24 -6.90 11.55 -1.89
CA PRO A 24 -5.66 10.86 -2.30
C PRO A 24 -4.41 11.74 -2.30
N GLN A 25 -4.53 13.05 -2.07
CA GLN A 25 -3.45 14.03 -2.28
C GLN A 25 -2.14 13.66 -1.57
N MET A 26 -2.21 13.15 -0.34
CA MET A 26 -1.00 12.74 0.40
C MET A 26 -0.26 11.59 -0.31
N ASN A 27 -0.99 10.56 -0.76
CA ASN A 27 -0.41 9.43 -1.48
C ASN A 27 0.18 9.87 -2.83
N GLN A 28 -0.56 10.69 -3.58
CA GLN A 28 -0.12 11.20 -4.89
C GLN A 28 1.17 12.03 -4.79
N ILE A 29 1.32 12.82 -3.73
CA ILE A 29 2.53 13.61 -3.49
C ILE A 29 3.73 12.70 -3.23
N LEU A 30 3.59 11.69 -2.37
CA LEU A 30 4.69 10.76 -2.08
C LEU A 30 5.11 9.98 -3.33
N ILE A 31 4.14 9.43 -4.06
CA ILE A 31 4.40 8.74 -5.35
C ILE A 31 5.17 9.64 -6.30
N LYS A 32 4.73 10.90 -6.45
CA LYS A 32 5.36 11.86 -7.35
C LYS A 32 6.77 12.27 -6.89
N ARG A 33 6.98 12.54 -5.59
CA ARG A 33 8.28 13.00 -5.05
C ARG A 33 9.36 11.93 -5.19
N HIS A 34 8.97 10.67 -5.07
CA HIS A 34 9.88 9.53 -5.14
C HIS A 34 9.86 8.80 -6.49
N GLU A 35 9.15 9.34 -7.49
CA GLU A 35 9.04 8.77 -8.84
C GLU A 35 8.63 7.27 -8.83
N LEU A 36 7.73 6.90 -7.92
CA LEU A 36 7.31 5.52 -7.72
C LEU A 36 6.33 5.09 -8.81
N ASP A 37 6.45 3.85 -9.28
CA ASP A 37 5.41 3.18 -10.07
C ASP A 37 4.25 2.80 -9.14
N PRO A 38 3.03 3.36 -9.32
CA PRO A 38 1.86 3.05 -8.49
C PRO A 38 1.55 1.56 -8.40
N THR A 39 1.93 0.76 -9.40
CA THR A 39 1.72 -0.69 -9.41
C THR A 39 2.66 -1.46 -8.47
N ASN A 40 3.65 -0.80 -7.89
CA ASN A 40 4.57 -1.34 -6.89
C ASN A 40 4.44 -0.63 -5.53
N VAL A 41 3.35 0.11 -5.30
CA VAL A 41 3.11 0.86 -4.07
C VAL A 41 1.90 0.29 -3.34
N ILE A 42 2.06 0.10 -2.03
CA ILE A 42 1.00 -0.33 -1.12
C ILE A 42 0.88 0.72 -0.02
N ALA A 43 -0.35 1.15 0.27
CA ALA A 43 -0.67 1.94 1.45
C ALA A 43 -1.32 1.05 2.52
N ILE A 44 -0.74 1.05 3.72
CA ILE A 44 -1.26 0.33 4.88
C ILE A 44 -1.79 1.34 5.89
N GLY A 45 -2.99 1.10 6.42
CA GLY A 45 -3.58 1.91 7.47
C GLY A 45 -4.59 1.13 8.31
N ASP A 46 -4.91 1.61 9.51
CA ASP A 46 -5.82 0.96 10.45
C ASP A 46 -7.29 1.31 10.20
N ARG A 47 -7.57 2.22 9.26
CA ARG A 47 -8.93 2.69 8.98
C ARG A 47 -9.27 2.54 7.51
N THR A 48 -10.55 2.32 7.24
CA THR A 48 -11.08 2.23 5.86
C THR A 48 -10.86 3.52 5.05
N ILE A 49 -10.65 4.67 5.71
CA ILE A 49 -10.32 5.93 5.02
C ILE A 49 -8.92 5.92 4.41
N ASP A 50 -8.00 5.09 4.92
CA ASP A 50 -6.66 4.91 4.37
C ASP A 50 -6.73 4.12 3.06
N VAL A 51 -7.45 3.00 3.07
CA VAL A 51 -7.72 2.18 1.88
C VAL A 51 -8.44 2.99 0.80
N LYS A 52 -9.46 3.77 1.18
CA LYS A 52 -10.16 4.65 0.22
C LYS A 52 -9.23 5.69 -0.40
N ALA A 53 -8.33 6.29 0.40
CA ALA A 53 -7.35 7.24 -0.12
C ALA A 53 -6.31 6.56 -1.03
N ALA A 54 -5.95 5.31 -0.76
CA ALA A 54 -5.05 4.50 -1.58
C ALA A 54 -5.66 4.22 -2.96
N HIS A 55 -6.88 3.67 -2.99
CA HIS A 55 -7.58 3.37 -4.23
C HIS A 55 -7.85 4.63 -5.05
N ALA A 56 -8.22 5.75 -4.41
CA ALA A 56 -8.39 7.02 -5.10
C ALA A 56 -7.08 7.60 -5.66
N ALA A 57 -5.92 7.14 -5.17
CA ALA A 57 -4.60 7.48 -5.70
C ALA A 57 -4.10 6.48 -6.75
N GLY A 58 -4.85 5.41 -7.04
CA GLY A 58 -4.46 4.38 -8.01
C GLY A 58 -3.43 3.38 -7.48
N ILE A 59 -3.31 3.25 -6.16
CA ILE A 59 -2.41 2.29 -5.48
C ILE A 59 -3.22 1.30 -4.64
N GLU A 60 -2.59 0.18 -4.28
CA GLU A 60 -3.21 -0.83 -3.42
C GLU A 60 -3.37 -0.33 -1.98
N GLY A 61 -4.50 -0.67 -1.35
CA GLY A 61 -4.82 -0.27 0.01
C GLY A 61 -5.09 -1.47 0.90
N ILE A 62 -4.22 -1.70 1.89
CA ILE A 62 -4.39 -2.78 2.87
C ILE A 62 -4.86 -2.21 4.20
N LEU A 63 -5.92 -2.79 4.75
CA LEU A 63 -6.39 -2.49 6.09
C LEU A 63 -5.62 -3.35 7.11
N LEU A 64 -4.95 -2.71 8.06
CA LEU A 64 -4.39 -3.40 9.22
C LEU A 64 -5.47 -3.45 10.31
N SER A 65 -6.05 -4.63 10.54
CA SER A 65 -7.14 -4.78 11.49
C SER A 65 -7.17 -6.19 12.07
N ARG A 66 -7.49 -6.31 13.36
CA ARG A 66 -7.70 -7.60 14.03
C ARG A 66 -8.99 -8.31 13.61
N GLU A 67 -9.87 -7.59 12.92
CA GLU A 67 -11.14 -8.08 12.39
C GLU A 67 -11.11 -8.02 10.86
N GLN A 68 -11.69 -9.03 10.20
CA GLN A 68 -11.84 -9.02 8.75
C GLN A 68 -12.97 -8.08 8.32
N TYR A 69 -12.70 -7.23 7.33
CA TYR A 69 -13.70 -6.34 6.75
C TYR A 69 -14.13 -6.86 5.38
N PRO A 70 -15.42 -7.18 5.16
CA PRO A 70 -15.90 -7.70 3.88
C PRO A 70 -15.56 -6.75 2.72
N GLY A 71 -14.90 -7.29 1.69
CA GLY A 71 -14.52 -6.53 0.49
C GLY A 71 -13.35 -5.56 0.69
N THR A 72 -12.52 -5.77 1.71
CA THR A 72 -11.28 -5.02 1.93
C THR A 72 -10.16 -5.97 2.30
N ASP A 73 -9.05 -5.90 1.56
CA ASP A 73 -7.86 -6.69 1.88
C ASP A 73 -7.35 -6.27 3.26
N THR A 74 -7.35 -7.25 4.17
CA THR A 74 -7.08 -7.04 5.58
C THR A 74 -5.92 -7.93 6.02
N VAL A 75 -4.92 -7.34 6.67
CA VAL A 75 -3.86 -8.07 7.38
C VAL A 75 -4.07 -7.92 8.87
N LEU A 76 -3.82 -9.00 9.63
CA LEU A 76 -4.13 -9.05 11.06
C LEU A 76 -2.99 -8.48 11.91
N GLU A 77 -1.75 -8.78 11.50
CA GLU A 77 -0.54 -8.36 12.21
C GLU A 77 0.52 -7.81 11.23
N PRO A 78 1.27 -6.74 11.59
CA PRO A 78 2.32 -6.20 10.72
C PRO A 78 3.40 -7.22 10.35
N ALA A 79 3.61 -8.23 11.20
CA ALA A 79 4.54 -9.33 10.93
C ALA A 79 4.15 -10.15 9.69
N GLU A 80 2.87 -10.24 9.34
CA GLU A 80 2.42 -10.91 8.11
C GLU A 80 2.92 -10.21 6.84
N LEU A 81 3.25 -8.91 6.94
CA LEU A 81 3.90 -8.14 5.88
C LEU A 81 5.43 -8.30 5.90
N LEU A 82 6.02 -8.56 7.07
CA LEU A 82 7.47 -8.53 7.31
C LEU A 82 8.13 -9.92 7.34
N ASP A 83 7.39 -11.02 7.56
CA ASP A 83 7.87 -12.41 7.47
C ASP A 83 8.23 -12.84 6.03
N CYS A 84 8.41 -11.86 5.15
CA CYS A 84 8.98 -11.98 3.84
C CYS A 84 10.53 -11.84 3.93
N GLU A 85 11.22 -12.85 4.47
CA GLU A 85 12.69 -12.98 4.32
C GLU A 85 13.10 -13.06 2.83
N GLU A 86 12.15 -13.26 1.93
CA GLU A 86 12.28 -13.05 0.51
C GLU A 86 11.26 -11.97 0.08
N PRO A 87 11.64 -10.88 -0.62
CA PRO A 87 10.71 -9.85 -1.14
C PRO A 87 9.65 -10.41 -2.11
N MET A 88 9.66 -11.72 -2.37
CA MET A 88 8.70 -12.46 -3.17
C MET A 88 7.38 -12.79 -2.46
N THR A 89 7.24 -12.84 -1.14
CA THR A 89 5.97 -13.31 -0.53
C THR A 89 4.85 -12.27 -0.63
N LEU A 90 5.16 -10.98 -0.43
CA LEU A 90 4.25 -9.89 -0.77
C LEU A 90 3.94 -9.88 -2.27
N ARG A 91 4.92 -10.11 -3.15
CA ARG A 91 4.72 -10.26 -4.61
C ARG A 91 3.87 -11.50 -4.98
N HIS A 92 3.91 -12.57 -4.19
CA HIS A 92 3.17 -13.81 -4.47
C HIS A 92 1.72 -13.73 -3.98
N HIS A 93 1.47 -13.12 -2.83
CA HIS A 93 0.12 -12.73 -2.42
C HIS A 93 -0.46 -11.71 -3.42
N TRP A 94 0.34 -10.73 -3.84
CA TRP A 94 0.02 -9.75 -4.88
C TRP A 94 -0.34 -10.38 -6.23
N ASN A 95 0.47 -11.33 -6.72
CA ASN A 95 0.19 -12.05 -7.96
C ASN A 95 -1.04 -12.97 -7.84
N SER A 96 -1.29 -13.53 -6.66
CA SER A 96 -2.46 -14.38 -6.40
C SER A 96 -3.76 -13.58 -6.34
N ALA A 97 -3.75 -12.41 -5.70
CA ALA A 97 -4.87 -11.47 -5.69
C ALA A 97 -5.19 -10.96 -7.11
N ARG A 98 -4.15 -10.65 -7.92
CA ARG A 98 -4.32 -10.27 -9.33
C ARG A 98 -4.88 -11.41 -10.19
N ALA A 99 -4.43 -12.65 -9.98
CA ALA A 99 -4.96 -13.82 -10.68
C ALA A 99 -6.44 -14.07 -10.38
N MET A 100 -6.90 -13.77 -9.16
CA MET A 100 -8.31 -13.86 -8.75
C MET A 100 -9.17 -12.71 -9.32
N SER A 101 -8.58 -11.55 -9.60
CA SER A 101 -9.27 -10.36 -10.15
C SER A 101 -9.37 -10.31 -11.70
N GLY A 102 -8.81 -11.29 -12.42
CA GLY A 102 -9.03 -11.45 -13.87
C GLY A 102 -8.27 -10.50 -14.81
N SER A 103 -7.35 -9.65 -14.33
CA SER A 103 -6.53 -8.81 -15.22
C SER A 103 -5.29 -9.56 -15.71
N SER A 104 -5.45 -10.28 -16.83
CA SER A 104 -4.34 -10.89 -17.57
C SER A 104 -3.64 -9.82 -18.41
N ASN A 105 -2.45 -9.38 -17.99
CA ASN A 105 -1.54 -8.65 -18.86
C ASN A 105 -0.15 -9.30 -18.79
N GLY A 106 0.08 -10.22 -19.74
CA GLY A 106 1.38 -10.61 -20.32
C GLY A 106 2.45 -11.21 -19.39
N PRO A 107 3.22 -12.22 -19.83
CA PRO A 107 4.34 -12.70 -19.05
C PRO A 107 5.45 -11.63 -18.99
N LEU A 108 5.97 -11.40 -17.78
CA LEU A 108 7.12 -10.52 -17.52
C LEU A 108 8.39 -11.01 -18.25
N PRO A 109 9.25 -10.11 -18.75
CA PRO A 109 10.51 -10.49 -19.38
C PRO A 109 11.42 -11.21 -18.38
N ARG A 110 12.08 -12.28 -18.86
CA ARG A 110 13.06 -13.05 -18.08
C ARG A 110 14.33 -12.20 -17.90
N PRO A 111 14.92 -12.17 -16.69
CA PRO A 111 16.24 -11.57 -16.52
C PRO A 111 17.29 -12.40 -17.30
N LEU A 112 18.21 -11.70 -17.95
CA LEU A 112 19.40 -12.26 -18.61
C LEU A 112 20.35 -12.90 -17.58
#